data_AF-A0A428UAX5-F1
#
_entry.id   AF-A0A428UAX5-F1
#
_cell.length_a   1.000
_cell.length_b   1.000
_cell.length_c   1.000
_cell.angle_alpha   90.00
_cell.angle_beta   90.00
_cell.angle_gamma   90.00
#
_symmetry.space_group_name_H-M   'P 1'
#
loop_
_entity.id
_entity.type
_entity.pdbx_description
1 polymer ?
#
loop_
_entity_poly.entity_id
_entity_poly.type
_entity_poly.pdbx_seq_one_letter_code
_entity_poly.pdbx_strand_id
1 'polypeptide(L)'
;MSSTKLFDDHQHRTIPGPYNCTVMAYPSVGGIVVGQFTGVELEWLGIPRSSPESYSRILTDEESLKDEDAFALRLLQLGARWWPSLKFKGQHPDASYPYGYHYPPDLHLGYPSASSSEGNKHPVLLLKTFAGDYIRLPEYDPPEKPNDWSRLAACGTMEERCAVLRDFGATEWDDMKKCPDIPQSLREGMAEGKKYEELLRKIEDVEYLDKWMMSL
;
A
#
# COMPACT_ATOMS: atom_id res chain seq x y z
N MET A 1 28.89 25.87 -23.53
CA MET A 1 27.61 25.20 -23.80
C MET A 1 27.67 23.84 -23.14
N SER A 2 27.30 23.79 -21.86
CA SER A 2 27.32 22.55 -21.08
C SER A 2 26.03 21.81 -21.36
N SER A 3 26.15 20.61 -21.93
CA SER A 3 25.04 19.72 -22.21
C SER A 3 24.43 19.30 -20.88
N THR A 4 23.25 19.83 -20.58
CA THR A 4 22.38 19.36 -19.51
C THR A 4 22.00 17.92 -19.85
N LYS A 5 22.72 16.95 -19.26
CA LYS A 5 22.26 15.57 -19.24
C LYS A 5 20.87 15.59 -18.61
N LEU A 6 19.85 15.28 -19.41
CA LEU A 6 18.54 14.92 -18.88
C LEU A 6 18.78 13.83 -17.83
N PHE A 7 18.25 14.06 -16.63
CA PHE A 7 18.16 13.03 -15.62
C PHE A 7 17.39 11.86 -16.24
N ASP A 8 18.12 10.78 -16.50
CA ASP A 8 17.56 9.52 -16.95
C ASP A 8 16.63 9.00 -15.84
N ASP A 9 15.47 8.50 -16.24
CA ASP A 9 14.33 8.12 -15.40
C ASP A 9 14.68 6.84 -14.60
N HIS A 10 15.61 6.94 -13.65
CA HIS A 10 15.90 5.90 -12.67
C HIS A 10 14.67 5.70 -11.79
N GLN A 11 13.75 4.85 -12.24
CA GLN A 11 12.55 4.49 -11.52
C GLN A 11 12.95 3.86 -10.17
N HIS A 12 12.80 4.64 -9.10
CA HIS A 12 13.14 4.23 -7.75
C HIS A 12 12.23 3.09 -7.29
N ARG A 13 12.80 2.00 -6.77
CA ARG A 13 12.04 0.91 -6.14
C ARG A 13 11.68 1.25 -4.70
N THR A 14 12.61 1.86 -3.97
CA THR A 14 12.43 2.15 -2.55
C THR A 14 12.92 3.57 -2.28
N ILE A 15 12.12 4.37 -1.58
CA ILE A 15 12.44 5.73 -1.15
C ILE A 15 12.34 5.76 0.37
N PRO A 16 13.47 5.88 1.10
CA PRO A 16 13.45 5.94 2.55
C PRO A 16 12.83 7.25 3.04
N GLY A 17 11.94 7.16 4.01
CA GLY A 17 11.36 8.27 4.76
C GLY A 17 11.79 8.26 6.23
N PRO A 18 11.28 9.19 7.06
CA PRO A 18 11.69 9.32 8.46
C PRO A 18 11.24 8.15 9.35
N TYR A 19 10.10 7.53 9.03
CA TYR A 19 9.50 6.46 9.85
C TYR A 19 9.13 5.21 9.05
N ASN A 20 9.07 5.32 7.72
CA ASN A 20 8.71 4.24 6.80
C ASN A 20 9.47 4.40 5.48
N CYS A 21 9.44 3.37 4.65
CA CYS A 21 9.95 3.41 3.29
C CYS A 21 8.77 3.36 2.32
N THR A 22 8.76 4.25 1.34
CA THR A 22 7.85 4.13 0.20
C THR A 22 8.45 3.11 -0.77
N VAL A 23 7.73 2.03 -1.04
CA VAL A 23 8.16 0.99 -1.97
C VAL A 23 7.23 0.97 -3.17
N MET A 24 7.83 0.80 -4.35
CA MET A 24 7.20 0.88 -5.65
C MET A 24 7.50 -0.38 -6.46
N ALA A 25 6.48 -0.84 -7.18
CA ALA A 25 6.61 -1.86 -8.20
C ALA A 25 5.83 -1.47 -9.45
N TYR A 26 6.29 -1.94 -10.58
CA TYR A 26 5.81 -1.54 -11.90
C TYR A 26 5.37 -2.78 -12.67
N PRO A 27 4.13 -3.25 -12.42
CA PRO A 27 3.67 -4.51 -12.99
C PRO A 27 3.46 -4.40 -14.51
N SER A 28 3.59 -5.52 -15.21
CA SER A 28 3.41 -5.66 -16.66
C SER A 28 2.00 -5.30 -17.13
N VAL A 29 1.01 -5.41 -16.24
CA VAL A 29 -0.39 -4.99 -16.50
C VAL A 29 -0.55 -3.46 -16.60
N GLY A 30 0.52 -2.70 -16.34
CA GLY A 30 0.56 -1.24 -16.40
C GLY A 30 0.26 -0.57 -15.06
N GLY A 31 0.46 0.75 -15.02
CA GLY A 31 0.37 1.55 -13.79
C GLY A 31 1.53 1.30 -12.84
N ILE A 32 1.30 1.56 -11.56
CA ILE A 32 2.29 1.42 -10.49
C ILE A 32 1.62 0.93 -9.20
N VAL A 33 2.27 0.01 -8.49
CA VAL A 33 1.89 -0.38 -7.13
C VAL A 33 2.78 0.36 -6.14
N VAL A 34 2.17 1.09 -5.20
CA VAL A 34 2.88 1.91 -4.21
C VAL A 34 2.35 1.63 -2.80
N GLY A 35 3.25 1.39 -1.86
CA GLY A 35 2.93 1.21 -0.44
C GLY A 35 3.96 1.87 0.47
N GLN A 36 3.60 2.05 1.74
CA GLN A 36 4.50 2.55 2.79
C GLN A 36 4.71 1.46 3.82
N PHE A 37 5.97 1.14 4.08
CA PHE A 37 6.34 -0.05 4.85
C PHE A 37 7.36 0.27 5.94
N THR A 38 7.18 -0.38 7.08
CA THR A 38 8.13 -0.39 8.20
C THR A 38 9.24 -1.41 7.97
N GLY A 39 10.25 -1.43 8.84
CA GLY A 39 11.36 -2.38 8.73
C GLY A 39 10.92 -3.85 8.70
N VAL A 40 9.85 -4.19 9.41
CA VAL A 40 9.28 -5.55 9.47
C VAL A 40 8.74 -6.00 8.11
N GLU A 41 7.99 -5.12 7.44
CA GLU A 41 7.37 -5.43 6.16
C GLU A 41 8.41 -5.48 5.03
N LEU A 42 9.45 -4.63 5.10
CA LEU A 42 10.59 -4.69 4.19
C LEU A 42 11.33 -6.04 4.30
N GLU A 43 11.54 -6.52 5.52
CA GLU A 43 12.16 -7.83 5.76
C GLU A 43 11.28 -8.96 5.21
N TRP A 44 9.97 -8.91 5.42
CA TRP A 44 9.02 -9.85 4.83
C TRP A 44 9.02 -9.83 3.29
N LEU A 45 9.18 -8.65 2.68
CA LEU A 45 9.33 -8.49 1.23
C LEU A 45 10.68 -9.01 0.70
N GLY A 46 11.63 -9.31 1.59
CA GLY A 46 13.00 -9.67 1.25
C GLY A 46 13.83 -8.49 0.75
N ILE A 47 13.47 -7.25 1.13
CA ILE A 47 14.19 -6.03 0.77
C ILE A 47 15.25 -5.75 1.86
N PRO A 48 16.55 -5.84 1.54
CA PRO A 48 17.59 -5.54 2.51
C PRO A 48 17.53 -4.09 2.98
N ARG A 49 17.46 -3.89 4.30
CA ARG A 49 17.36 -2.56 4.94
C ARG A 49 18.64 -1.72 4.82
N SER A 50 19.79 -2.36 4.57
CA SER A 50 21.12 -1.77 4.66
C SER A 50 21.81 -1.55 3.30
N SER A 51 21.19 -1.98 2.19
CA SER A 51 21.83 -2.00 0.86
C SER A 51 21.27 -0.90 -0.04
N PRO A 52 22.13 0.01 -0.55
CA PRO A 52 21.75 1.00 -1.55
C PRO A 52 21.21 0.41 -2.85
N GLU A 53 21.65 -0.79 -3.21
CA GLU A 53 21.24 -1.50 -4.42
C GLU A 53 19.77 -1.92 -4.40
N SER A 54 19.15 -1.95 -3.21
CA SER A 54 17.73 -2.25 -3.02
C SER A 54 16.80 -1.08 -3.38
N TYR A 55 17.38 0.10 -3.66
CA TYR A 55 16.64 1.33 -4.00
C TYR A 55 16.37 1.48 -5.50
N SER A 56 17.03 0.73 -6.38
CA SER A 56 16.87 0.82 -7.84
C SER A 56 16.02 -0.32 -8.41
N ARG A 57 15.24 0.00 -9.44
CA ARG A 57 14.60 -1.01 -10.30
C ARG A 57 15.67 -1.65 -11.17
N ILE A 58 15.67 -2.98 -11.25
CA ILE A 58 16.45 -3.75 -12.22
C ILE A 58 15.44 -4.43 -13.12
N LEU A 59 15.23 -3.88 -14.31
CA LEU A 59 14.52 -4.56 -15.39
C LEU A 59 15.46 -4.64 -16.58
N THR A 60 15.89 -5.84 -16.94
CA THR A 60 16.76 -6.05 -18.09
C THR A 60 16.24 -7.09 -19.08
N ASP A 61 15.23 -7.89 -18.70
CA ASP A 61 14.72 -9.03 -19.50
C ASP A 61 13.28 -9.46 -19.11
N GLU A 62 12.73 -10.43 -19.85
CA GLU A 62 11.37 -10.98 -19.60
C GLU A 62 11.23 -11.71 -18.26
N GLU A 63 12.30 -12.28 -17.73
CA GLU A 63 12.31 -12.95 -16.41
C GLU A 63 12.14 -11.91 -15.31
N SER A 64 12.84 -10.77 -15.44
CA SER A 64 12.70 -9.60 -14.57
C SER A 64 11.27 -9.05 -14.55
N LEU A 65 10.51 -9.15 -15.64
CA LEU A 65 9.09 -8.71 -15.66
C LEU A 65 8.19 -9.63 -14.84
N LYS A 66 8.43 -10.95 -14.86
CA LYS A 66 7.67 -11.90 -14.03
C LYS A 66 8.00 -11.73 -12.55
N ASP A 67 9.27 -11.49 -12.23
CA ASP A 67 9.71 -11.22 -10.87
C ASP A 67 9.12 -9.90 -10.35
N GLU A 68 9.07 -8.87 -11.19
CA GLU A 68 8.43 -7.59 -10.88
C GLU A 68 6.92 -7.74 -10.68
N ASP A 69 6.25 -8.56 -11.48
CA ASP A 69 4.83 -8.88 -11.30
C ASP A 69 4.56 -9.61 -9.99
N ALA A 70 5.39 -10.61 -9.67
CA ALA A 70 5.30 -11.33 -8.40
C ALA A 70 5.60 -10.41 -7.20
N PHE A 71 6.55 -9.50 -7.34
CA PHE A 71 6.86 -8.48 -6.34
C PHE A 71 5.71 -7.48 -6.16
N ALA A 72 5.13 -6.97 -7.25
CA ALA A 72 3.97 -6.09 -7.22
C ALA A 72 2.77 -6.76 -6.53
N LEU A 73 2.54 -8.06 -6.77
CA LEU A 73 1.50 -8.81 -6.07
C LEU A 73 1.78 -8.89 -4.57
N ARG A 74 3.02 -9.17 -4.16
CA ARG A 74 3.40 -9.17 -2.73
C ARG A 74 3.20 -7.82 -2.07
N LEU A 75 3.50 -6.71 -2.76
CA LEU A 75 3.21 -5.37 -2.24
C LEU A 75 1.70 -5.17 -2.03
N LEU A 76 0.88 -5.52 -3.03
CA LEU A 76 -0.58 -5.44 -2.91
C LEU A 76 -1.10 -6.29 -1.75
N GLN A 77 -0.54 -7.49 -1.56
CA GLN A 77 -0.91 -8.38 -0.47
C GLN A 77 -0.55 -7.80 0.90
N LEU A 78 0.48 -6.94 0.99
CA LEU A 78 0.84 -6.16 2.16
C LEU A 78 0.08 -4.81 2.29
N GLY A 79 -0.94 -4.58 1.47
CA GLY A 79 -1.76 -3.37 1.56
C GLY A 79 -1.27 -2.18 0.73
N ALA A 80 -0.26 -2.37 -0.14
CA ALA A 80 0.03 -1.40 -1.20
C ALA A 80 -1.16 -1.28 -2.15
N ARG A 81 -1.14 -0.20 -2.94
CA ARG A 81 -2.23 0.12 -3.87
C ARG A 81 -1.72 0.32 -5.28
N TRP A 82 -2.53 -0.11 -6.23
CA TRP A 82 -2.33 0.22 -7.62
C TRP A 82 -2.82 1.64 -7.93
N TRP A 83 -2.05 2.34 -8.77
CA TRP A 83 -2.34 3.66 -9.30
C TRP A 83 -2.06 3.68 -10.81
N PRO A 84 -2.80 4.50 -11.60
CA PRO A 84 -2.54 4.61 -13.03
C PRO A 84 -1.16 5.24 -13.33
N SER A 85 -0.65 6.11 -12.44
CA SER A 85 0.72 6.64 -12.51
C SER A 85 1.13 7.28 -11.18
N LEU A 86 2.45 7.48 -10.98
CA LEU A 86 2.97 8.28 -9.86
C LEU A 86 2.44 9.71 -9.86
N LYS A 87 2.32 10.32 -11.05
CA LYS A 87 1.77 11.66 -11.21
C LYS A 87 0.34 11.74 -10.72
N PHE A 88 -0.50 10.77 -11.11
CA PHE A 88 -1.89 10.71 -10.66
C PHE A 88 -1.98 10.60 -9.13
N LYS A 89 -1.20 9.69 -8.52
CA LYS A 89 -1.11 9.58 -7.06
C LYS A 89 -0.67 10.90 -6.40
N GLY A 90 0.32 11.58 -6.97
CA GLY A 90 0.85 12.84 -6.44
C GLY A 90 -0.14 14.01 -6.55
N GLN A 91 -1.02 14.01 -7.55
CA GLN A 91 -2.09 14.99 -7.69
C GLN A 91 -3.24 14.79 -6.71
N HIS A 92 -3.39 13.58 -6.16
CA HIS A 92 -4.46 13.18 -5.26
C HIS A 92 -3.88 12.74 -3.90
N PRO A 93 -3.41 13.67 -3.06
CA PRO A 93 -2.93 13.34 -1.72
C PRO A 93 -4.06 12.83 -0.83
N ASP A 94 -3.78 11.77 -0.08
CA ASP A 94 -4.73 11.02 0.75
C ASP A 94 -5.29 11.82 1.94
N ALA A 95 -4.55 12.78 2.47
CA ALA A 95 -4.97 13.63 3.58
C ALA A 95 -5.49 15.01 3.15
N SER A 96 -5.70 15.26 1.86
CA SER A 96 -6.24 16.54 1.40
C SER A 96 -7.74 16.47 1.20
N TYR A 97 -8.45 17.47 1.69
CA TYR A 97 -9.80 17.75 1.23
C TYR A 97 -9.76 18.14 -0.25
N PRO A 98 -10.72 17.70 -1.09
CA PRO A 98 -11.82 16.77 -0.79
C PRO A 98 -11.47 15.28 -0.95
N TYR A 99 -10.27 14.95 -1.44
CA TYR A 99 -9.84 13.60 -1.83
C TYR A 99 -9.90 12.53 -0.74
N GLY A 100 -9.76 12.90 0.52
CA GLY A 100 -9.68 11.95 1.64
C GLY A 100 -10.85 10.96 1.75
N TYR A 101 -12.05 11.35 1.31
CA TYR A 101 -13.26 10.51 1.35
C TYR A 101 -13.33 9.47 0.24
N HIS A 102 -12.74 9.78 -0.92
CA HIS A 102 -12.71 8.91 -2.09
C HIS A 102 -11.43 8.09 -2.14
N TYR A 103 -10.61 8.18 -1.09
CA TYR A 103 -9.39 7.43 -0.95
C TYR A 103 -9.66 6.02 -0.43
N PRO A 104 -8.97 4.98 -0.96
CA PRO A 104 -9.06 3.62 -0.43
C PRO A 104 -8.72 3.54 1.07
N PRO A 105 -9.32 2.62 1.84
CA PRO A 105 -8.94 2.37 3.24
C PRO A 105 -7.49 1.90 3.33
N ASP A 106 -6.79 2.25 4.41
CA ASP A 106 -5.45 1.71 4.69
C ASP A 106 -5.59 0.29 5.26
N LEU A 107 -4.81 -0.63 4.72
CA LEU A 107 -4.77 -2.02 5.14
C LEU A 107 -3.45 -2.25 5.87
N HIS A 108 -3.53 -2.64 7.15
CA HIS A 108 -2.38 -2.99 7.97
C HIS A 108 -2.40 -4.48 8.21
N LEU A 109 -1.39 -5.17 7.69
CA LEU A 109 -1.37 -6.62 7.60
C LEU A 109 -0.25 -7.23 8.43
N GLY A 110 -0.53 -8.41 8.99
CA GLY A 110 0.42 -9.24 9.71
C GLY A 110 0.32 -10.70 9.28
N TYR A 111 1.47 -11.32 9.03
CA TYR A 111 1.58 -12.72 8.62
C TYR A 111 2.23 -13.56 9.71
N PRO A 112 1.47 -14.25 10.56
CA PRO A 112 2.05 -15.05 11.63
C PRO A 112 2.85 -16.23 11.05
N SER A 113 4.05 -16.49 11.57
CA SER A 113 4.89 -17.62 11.14
C SER A 113 4.30 -18.99 11.42
N ALA A 114 3.24 -19.09 12.23
CA ALA A 114 2.55 -20.34 12.49
C ALA A 114 1.80 -20.77 11.21
N SER A 115 2.48 -21.49 10.33
CA SER A 115 1.83 -22.33 9.34
C SER A 115 0.93 -23.30 10.09
N SER A 116 -0.36 -23.31 9.79
CA SER A 116 -1.23 -24.36 10.31
C SER A 116 -0.66 -25.68 9.78
N SER A 117 -0.28 -26.57 10.70
CA SER A 117 0.21 -27.92 10.41
C SER A 117 -0.77 -28.77 9.58
N GLU A 118 -1.98 -28.26 9.33
CA GLU A 118 -2.99 -28.80 8.43
C GLU A 118 -3.16 -27.94 7.17
N GLY A 119 -2.47 -28.33 6.09
CA GLY A 119 -2.69 -27.82 4.73
C GLY A 119 -1.99 -26.49 4.42
N ASN A 120 -1.85 -26.19 3.12
CA ASN A 120 -1.26 -24.95 2.57
C ASN A 120 -2.12 -23.71 2.88
N LYS A 121 -2.45 -23.46 4.14
CA LYS A 121 -3.15 -22.25 4.59
C LYS A 121 -2.13 -21.22 5.02
N HIS A 122 -2.39 -19.97 4.67
CA HIS A 122 -1.54 -18.83 5.02
C HIS A 122 -2.34 -17.87 5.89
N PRO A 123 -2.31 -18.01 7.22
CA PRO A 123 -3.05 -17.13 8.11
C PRO A 123 -2.61 -15.67 7.94
N VAL A 124 -3.54 -14.75 8.15
CA VAL A 124 -3.29 -13.30 8.04
C VAL A 124 -4.16 -12.52 9.00
N LEU A 125 -3.60 -11.46 9.58
CA LEU A 125 -4.32 -10.46 10.36
C LEU A 125 -4.49 -9.21 9.52
N LEU A 126 -5.69 -8.66 9.50
CA LEU A 126 -6.02 -7.43 8.78
C LEU A 126 -6.68 -6.43 9.72
N LEU A 127 -6.04 -5.28 9.90
CA LEU A 127 -6.66 -4.09 10.46
C LEU A 127 -6.90 -3.08 9.33
N LYS A 128 -8.13 -2.57 9.23
CA LYS A 128 -8.45 -1.49 8.30
C LYS A 128 -8.55 -0.18 9.07
N THR A 129 -7.94 0.88 8.53
CA THR A 129 -8.21 2.25 8.97
C THR A 129 -8.75 3.04 7.79
N PHE A 130 -9.60 4.03 8.06
CA PHE A 130 -10.38 4.80 7.09
C PHE A 130 -11.32 3.92 6.26
N ALA A 131 -11.95 2.94 6.90
CA ALA A 131 -12.93 2.06 6.27
C ALA A 131 -14.34 2.68 6.42
N GLY A 132 -14.64 3.69 5.61
CA GLY A 132 -15.95 4.35 5.60
C GLY A 132 -15.91 5.79 5.08
N ASP A 133 -17.01 6.53 5.23
CA ASP A 133 -17.17 7.91 4.75
C ASP A 133 -16.49 8.94 5.68
N TYR A 134 -15.28 8.62 6.17
CA TYR A 134 -14.57 9.45 7.14
C TYR A 134 -13.60 10.41 6.46
N ILE A 135 -13.51 11.62 6.99
CA ILE A 135 -12.54 12.61 6.53
C ILE A 135 -11.14 12.20 6.98
N ARG A 136 -10.23 12.01 6.02
CA ARG A 136 -8.79 12.00 6.29
C ARG A 136 -8.32 13.45 6.50
N LEU A 137 -8.39 13.94 7.73
CA LEU A 137 -7.88 15.27 8.07
C LEU A 137 -6.39 15.21 8.46
N PRO A 138 -5.55 16.15 7.96
CA PRO A 138 -4.11 16.15 8.24
C PRO A 138 -3.76 16.63 9.66
N GLU A 139 -4.68 17.34 10.33
CA GLU A 139 -4.44 17.98 11.64
C GLU A 139 -4.86 17.12 12.85
N TYR A 140 -5.43 15.94 12.63
CA TYR A 140 -5.82 15.03 13.71
C TYR A 140 -5.23 13.65 13.45
N ASP A 141 -4.62 13.05 14.49
CA ASP A 141 -4.47 11.60 14.48
C ASP A 141 -5.90 11.04 14.39
N PRO A 142 -6.23 10.30 13.34
CA PRO A 142 -7.61 9.90 13.09
C PRO A 142 -8.15 9.18 14.33
N PRO A 143 -9.38 9.45 14.77
CA PRO A 143 -9.97 8.74 15.91
C PRO A 143 -10.04 7.22 15.73
N GLU A 144 -9.85 6.71 14.51
CA GLU A 144 -9.71 5.28 14.20
C GLU A 144 -8.37 4.66 14.60
N LYS A 145 -7.29 5.44 14.72
CA LYS A 145 -6.01 4.90 15.17
C LYS A 145 -5.99 4.87 16.70
N PRO A 146 -5.72 3.71 17.32
CA PRO A 146 -5.43 3.65 18.75
C PRO A 146 -4.35 4.65 19.17
N ASN A 147 -4.48 5.23 20.37
CA ASN A 147 -3.57 6.26 20.91
C ASN A 147 -2.09 5.84 20.91
N ASP A 148 -1.81 4.54 20.89
CA ASP A 148 -0.49 3.92 20.90
C ASP A 148 -0.10 3.35 19.52
N TRP A 149 -0.59 3.94 18.43
CA TRP A 149 -0.32 3.53 17.03
C TRP A 149 1.16 3.33 16.70
N SER A 150 2.04 4.12 17.33
CA SER A 150 3.50 4.02 17.20
C SER A 150 4.06 2.63 17.51
N ARG A 151 3.32 1.78 18.25
CA ARG A 151 3.68 0.37 18.49
C ARG A 151 3.86 -0.42 17.20
N LEU A 152 3.08 -0.16 16.15
CA LEU A 152 3.26 -0.84 14.85
C LEU A 152 4.58 -0.48 14.18
N ALA A 153 5.00 0.79 14.28
CA ALA A 153 6.29 1.24 13.74
C ALA A 153 7.48 0.73 14.58
N ALA A 154 7.26 0.48 15.87
CA ALA A 154 8.28 0.00 16.79
C ALA A 154 8.51 -1.52 16.75
N CYS A 155 7.64 -2.29 16.07
CA CYS A 155 7.81 -3.74 15.94
C CYS A 155 9.15 -4.09 15.27
N GLY A 156 9.84 -5.08 15.81
CA GLY A 156 11.07 -5.65 15.26
C GLY A 156 10.84 -6.90 14.43
N THR A 157 9.72 -7.60 14.61
CA THR A 157 9.38 -8.84 13.89
C THR A 157 7.94 -8.86 13.40
N MET A 158 7.63 -9.80 12.49
CA MET A 158 6.26 -10.00 12.00
C MET A 158 5.35 -10.57 13.10
N GLU A 159 5.89 -11.37 14.03
CA GLU A 159 5.16 -11.89 15.19
C GLU A 159 4.74 -10.77 16.13
N GLU A 160 5.64 -9.84 16.43
CA GLU A 160 5.34 -8.66 17.23
C GLU A 160 4.28 -7.79 16.55
N ARG A 161 4.40 -7.59 15.22
CA ARG A 161 3.38 -6.87 14.43
C ARG A 161 2.02 -7.56 14.52
N CYS A 162 1.97 -8.89 14.39
CA CYS A 162 0.72 -9.64 14.56
C CYS A 162 0.14 -9.46 15.96
N ALA A 163 0.95 -9.49 17.01
CA ALA A 163 0.48 -9.26 18.38
C ALA A 163 -0.12 -7.86 18.55
N VAL A 164 0.54 -6.82 18.05
CA VAL A 164 0.02 -5.44 18.09
C VAL A 164 -1.26 -5.31 17.27
N LEU A 165 -1.34 -5.93 16.09
CA LEU A 165 -2.55 -5.91 15.27
C LEU A 165 -3.74 -6.57 16.01
N ARG A 166 -3.53 -7.68 16.74
CA ARG A 166 -4.59 -8.27 17.58
C ARG A 166 -5.07 -7.31 18.66
N ASP A 167 -4.15 -6.66 19.35
CA ASP A 167 -4.48 -5.68 20.39
C ASP A 167 -5.29 -4.51 19.82
N PHE A 168 -5.06 -4.15 18.57
CA PHE A 168 -5.81 -3.11 17.85
C PHE A 168 -7.13 -3.62 17.25
N GLY A 169 -7.49 -4.88 17.48
CA GLY A 169 -8.75 -5.46 16.99
C GLY A 169 -8.71 -5.88 15.53
N ALA A 170 -7.56 -6.25 14.99
CA ALA A 170 -7.45 -6.81 13.64
C ALA A 170 -8.29 -8.08 13.49
N THR A 171 -8.90 -8.24 12.32
CA THR A 171 -9.61 -9.46 11.95
C THR A 171 -8.62 -10.54 11.56
N GLU A 172 -8.73 -11.73 12.16
CA GLU A 172 -7.93 -12.89 11.81
C GLU A 172 -8.60 -13.73 10.73
N TRP A 173 -7.83 -14.13 9.73
CA TRP A 173 -8.23 -15.06 8.68
C TRP A 173 -7.34 -16.29 8.75
N ASP A 174 -7.94 -17.49 8.66
CA ASP A 174 -7.20 -18.75 8.68
C ASP A 174 -6.44 -19.01 7.36
N ASP A 175 -6.86 -18.36 6.28
CA ASP A 175 -6.18 -18.36 4.98
C ASP A 175 -6.37 -16.99 4.30
N MET A 176 -5.28 -16.38 3.83
CA MET A 176 -5.28 -15.12 3.10
C MET A 176 -6.19 -15.13 1.88
N LYS A 177 -6.40 -16.31 1.27
CA LYS A 177 -7.30 -16.48 0.12
C LYS A 177 -8.77 -16.21 0.44
N LYS A 178 -9.15 -16.26 1.72
CA LYS A 178 -10.51 -15.99 2.19
C LYS A 178 -10.71 -14.51 2.54
N CYS A 179 -9.62 -13.75 2.71
CA CYS A 179 -9.69 -12.34 3.02
C CYS A 179 -10.07 -11.54 1.75
N PRO A 180 -11.25 -10.89 1.70
CA PRO A 180 -11.76 -10.25 0.48
C PRO A 180 -10.96 -9.02 0.06
N ASP A 181 -10.21 -8.42 0.98
CA ASP A 181 -9.42 -7.20 0.74
C ASP A 181 -8.00 -7.48 0.25
N ILE A 182 -7.56 -8.74 0.29
CA ILE A 182 -6.23 -9.14 -0.16
C ILE A 182 -6.36 -9.69 -1.58
N PRO A 183 -5.81 -9.02 -2.61
CA PRO A 183 -5.91 -9.50 -3.97
C PRO A 183 -5.10 -10.78 -4.16
N GLN A 184 -5.67 -11.73 -4.91
CA GLN A 184 -5.01 -12.99 -5.26
C GLN A 184 -4.29 -12.92 -6.60
N SER A 185 -4.50 -11.83 -7.35
CA SER A 185 -3.83 -11.57 -8.63
C SER A 185 -3.61 -10.07 -8.85
N LEU A 186 -2.66 -9.73 -9.74
CA LEU A 186 -2.43 -8.33 -10.14
C LEU A 186 -3.66 -7.70 -10.77
N ARG A 187 -4.45 -8.48 -11.51
CA ARG A 187 -5.68 -8.00 -12.16
C ARG A 187 -6.74 -7.62 -11.15
N GLU A 188 -6.87 -8.38 -10.06
CA GLU A 188 -7.77 -8.02 -8.95
C GLU A 188 -7.31 -6.73 -8.27
N GLY A 189 -6.03 -6.61 -7.91
CA GLY A 189 -5.51 -5.40 -7.29
C GLY A 189 -5.63 -4.16 -8.17
N MET A 190 -5.41 -4.32 -9.49
CA MET A 190 -5.63 -3.26 -10.48
C MET A 190 -7.12 -2.90 -10.64
N ALA A 191 -8.01 -3.90 -10.67
CA ALA A 191 -9.45 -3.65 -10.76
C ALA A 191 -9.97 -2.88 -9.55
N GLU A 192 -9.46 -3.19 -8.36
CA GLU A 192 -9.76 -2.45 -7.14
C GLU A 192 -9.21 -1.01 -7.21
N GLY A 193 -7.93 -0.84 -7.58
CA GLY A 193 -7.32 0.48 -7.75
C GLY A 193 -8.04 1.37 -8.78
N LYS A 194 -8.58 0.78 -9.86
CA LYS A 194 -9.37 1.50 -10.87
C LYS A 194 -10.67 2.08 -10.32
N LYS A 195 -11.33 1.41 -9.36
CA LYS A 195 -12.52 1.98 -8.71
C LYS A 195 -12.17 3.30 -8.02
N TYR A 196 -11.03 3.35 -7.33
CA TYR A 196 -10.58 4.58 -6.68
C TYR A 196 -10.06 5.61 -7.67
N GLU A 197 -9.43 5.21 -8.77
CA GLU A 197 -9.12 6.14 -9.87
C GLU A 197 -10.40 6.84 -10.37
N GLU A 198 -11.47 6.10 -10.65
CA GLU A 198 -12.74 6.65 -11.10
C GLU A 198 -13.37 7.59 -10.07
N LEU A 199 -13.34 7.21 -8.78
CA LEU A 199 -13.86 8.03 -7.69
C LEU A 199 -13.08 9.34 -7.54
N LEU A 200 -11.75 9.27 -7.60
CA LEU A 200 -10.88 10.44 -7.52
C LEU A 200 -11.04 11.36 -8.73
N ARG A 201 -11.22 10.81 -9.94
CA ARG A 201 -11.53 11.63 -11.12
C ARG A 201 -12.88 12.33 -11.01
N LYS A 202 -13.89 11.67 -10.43
CA LYS A 202 -15.21 12.31 -10.21
C LYS A 202 -15.10 13.54 -9.31
N ILE A 203 -14.18 13.55 -8.37
CA ILE A 203 -14.01 14.70 -7.46
C ILE A 203 -13.43 15.94 -8.17
N GLU A 204 -12.80 15.75 -9.33
CA GLU A 204 -12.35 16.85 -10.19
C GLU A 204 -13.52 17.49 -10.97
N ASP A 205 -14.67 16.82 -11.03
CA ASP A 205 -15.91 17.35 -11.60
C ASP A 205 -16.61 18.23 -10.56
N VAL A 206 -16.74 19.52 -10.87
CA VAL A 206 -17.33 20.54 -9.99
C VAL A 206 -18.80 20.23 -9.66
N GLU A 207 -19.58 19.72 -10.61
CA GLU A 207 -20.99 19.40 -10.37
C GLU A 207 -21.14 18.20 -9.42
N TYR A 208 -20.29 17.20 -9.61
CA TYR A 208 -20.23 16.05 -8.69
C TYR A 208 -19.80 16.49 -7.29
N LEU A 209 -18.73 17.28 -7.20
CA LEU A 209 -18.20 17.78 -5.93
C LEU A 209 -19.25 18.62 -5.19
N ASP A 210 -19.90 19.57 -5.88
CA ASP A 210 -20.95 20.39 -5.27
C ASP A 210 -22.12 19.55 -4.78
N LYS A 211 -22.61 18.61 -5.59
CA LYS A 211 -23.70 17.72 -5.19
C LYS A 211 -23.33 16.86 -3.99
N TRP A 212 -22.10 16.35 -3.97
CA TRP A 212 -21.61 15.52 -2.89
C TRP A 212 -21.40 16.32 -1.60
N MET A 213 -20.84 17.54 -1.69
CA MET A 213 -20.72 18.46 -0.55
C MET A 213 -22.08 18.84 0.05
N MET A 214 -23.13 18.93 -0.76
CA MET A 214 -24.50 19.19 -0.29
C MET A 214 -25.19 17.97 0.33
N SER A 215 -24.55 16.79 0.26
CA SER A 215 -25.08 15.53 0.80
C SER A 215 -24.35 15.02 2.05
N LEU A 216 -23.23 15.65 2.42
CA LEU A 216 -22.54 15.47 3.70
C LEU A 216 -23.29 16.19 4.83
#